data_AF-A0A364N3K0-F1
#
_entry.id   AF-A0A364N3K0-F1
#
_cell.length_a   1.000
_cell.length_b   1.000
_cell.length_c   1.000
_cell.angle_alpha   90.00
_cell.angle_beta   90.00
_cell.angle_gamma   90.00
#
_symmetry.space_group_name_H-M   'P 1'
#
loop_
_entity.id
_entity.type
_entity.pdbx_description
1 polymer ?
#
loop_
_entity_poly.entity_id
_entity_poly.type
_entity_poly.pdbx_seq_one_letter_code
_entity_poly.pdbx_strand_id
1 'polypeptide(L)'
;MSRKQQPKQQLSKAMEHMRFAVTVDPIPHNATSTSPPPPQPEASNSAQTASSPSTEGQQQEQPPAENDAYGVPASFAPVRAPASRSHDPTNNQKRSDPFSFGSRYLEEGDNIFEFNAWDHVTVDSNYLAFSEEQYTKQRSEPVSDFDRQRYNAQPEKWWNQFYKNNKTNFFKNRKWLAQEFPILEQLGAENGPAATLLEVGAGAGNSAFPILQRSANPQLKIHACDFSKKAVDLIRAHELYNPERIQADVWDVAASPESENGGLPPGLSEGSVDVVLMIFIFSALSPQQWDQAVRNIWRLLKPGGQVLFRDYGRGDLAQVRFKKGRYMEENFYVRGDGTRVYFFEKEELEEIWGGKVAQVRDTQTGNVAGTTAADTSAVADQMQSLELKDPEQQSVEQASADVNDLQTPRPAFEVAHIGVDRRMLVNRQRRLKMYRCWMQAVFRKAGMESDVPTSTLRQDKEDEEEGGGGGGGGQGDQEGG
;
A
#
# COMPACT_ATOMS: atom_id res chain seq x y z
N MET A 1 22.20 39.65 18.05
CA MET A 1 21.08 39.10 17.24
C MET A 1 20.92 37.63 17.59
N SER A 2 19.88 37.29 18.37
CA SER A 2 19.65 35.91 18.83
C SER A 2 19.04 35.09 17.69
N ARG A 3 19.75 34.04 17.26
CA ARG A 3 19.34 33.12 16.21
C ARG A 3 18.24 32.22 16.79
N LYS A 4 16.97 32.55 16.55
CA LYS A 4 15.84 31.67 16.90
C LYS A 4 16.08 30.30 16.27
N GLN A 5 16.25 29.27 17.10
CA GLN A 5 16.21 27.88 16.67
C GLN A 5 14.86 27.63 16.01
N GLN A 6 14.86 27.23 14.74
CA GLN A 6 13.65 26.72 14.10
C GLN A 6 13.20 25.46 14.86
N PRO A 7 11.92 25.36 15.27
CA PRO A 7 11.44 24.15 15.90
C PRO A 7 11.54 23.01 14.89
N LYS A 8 12.27 21.94 15.24
CA LYS A 8 12.19 20.68 14.52
C LYS A 8 10.72 20.27 14.48
N GLN A 9 10.10 20.29 13.31
CA GLN A 9 8.73 19.82 13.12
C GLN A 9 8.68 18.34 13.55
N GLN A 10 8.21 18.09 14.78
CA GLN A 10 7.83 16.76 15.21
C GLN A 10 6.64 16.35 14.37
N LEU A 11 6.85 15.36 13.49
CA LEU A 11 5.73 14.61 12.95
C LEU A 11 4.93 14.03 14.11
N SER A 12 3.61 14.01 13.98
CA SER A 12 2.82 13.25 14.95
C SER A 12 3.34 11.80 14.95
N LYS A 13 3.51 11.19 16.13
CA LYS A 13 3.92 9.78 16.26
C LYS A 13 3.08 8.84 15.37
N ALA A 14 1.86 9.24 15.03
CA ALA A 14 0.96 8.53 14.13
C ALA A 14 1.51 8.40 12.70
N MET A 15 2.33 9.34 12.22
CA MET A 15 2.80 9.40 10.81
C MET A 15 4.21 8.86 10.59
N GLU A 16 5.02 8.66 11.63
CA GLU A 16 6.44 8.28 11.50
C GLU A 16 6.66 7.01 10.66
N HIS A 17 5.79 6.00 10.83
CA HIS A 17 5.84 4.74 10.07
C HIS A 17 5.48 4.86 8.57
N MET A 18 4.79 5.92 8.14
CA MET A 18 4.44 6.11 6.73
C MET A 18 5.67 6.44 5.89
N ARG A 19 6.71 7.01 6.51
CA ARG A 19 8.04 7.17 5.89
C ARG A 19 8.70 5.83 5.52
N PHE A 20 8.30 4.76 6.22
CA PHE A 20 8.89 3.42 6.08
C PHE A 20 7.98 2.43 5.35
N ALA A 21 6.79 2.86 4.89
CA ALA A 21 5.88 2.04 4.07
C ALA A 21 6.42 1.78 2.65
N VAL A 22 7.65 2.23 2.37
CA VAL A 22 8.36 2.13 1.10
C VAL A 22 9.81 1.75 1.46
N THR A 23 10.03 0.45 1.60
CA THR A 23 11.29 -0.33 1.69
C THR A 23 12.56 0.38 2.20
N VAL A 24 13.16 -0.18 3.24
CA VAL A 24 14.44 0.26 3.82
C VAL A 24 15.60 -0.22 2.95
N ASP A 25 16.34 0.71 2.33
CA ASP A 25 17.61 0.41 1.65
C ASP A 25 18.62 -0.24 2.64
N PRO A 26 19.49 -1.17 2.19
CA PRO A 26 20.63 -1.59 2.97
C PRO A 26 21.59 -0.40 3.19
N ILE A 27 22.05 -0.23 4.43
CA ILE A 27 22.94 0.87 4.84
C ILE A 27 24.25 0.78 4.03
N PRO A 28 24.79 1.89 3.49
CA PRO A 28 26.13 1.89 2.92
C PRO A 28 27.16 1.60 4.02
N HIS A 29 27.97 0.56 3.83
CA HIS A 29 29.09 0.26 4.71
C HIS A 29 30.09 1.44 4.68
N ASN A 30 30.22 2.16 5.79
CA ASN A 30 31.36 3.06 5.98
C ASN A 30 32.63 2.20 6.08
N ALA A 31 33.55 2.41 5.15
CA ALA A 31 34.90 1.85 5.21
C ALA A 31 35.57 2.27 6.53
N THR A 32 36.01 1.29 7.31
CA THR A 32 36.78 1.47 8.55
C THR A 32 38.12 2.12 8.24
N SER A 33 38.32 3.37 8.66
CA SER A 33 39.63 4.00 8.72
C SER A 33 40.37 3.51 9.97
N THR A 34 41.44 2.77 9.77
CA THR A 34 42.41 2.36 10.80
C THR A 34 43.18 3.58 11.33
N SER A 35 43.21 3.76 12.65
CA SER A 35 44.20 4.60 13.33
C SER A 35 44.50 3.98 14.70
N PRO A 36 45.79 3.89 15.11
CA PRO A 36 46.20 3.13 16.30
C PRO A 36 45.97 3.92 17.60
N PRO A 37 45.79 3.25 18.76
CA PRO A 37 45.60 3.92 20.04
C PRO A 37 46.93 4.44 20.62
N PRO A 38 46.91 5.53 21.41
CA PRO A 38 48.10 6.04 22.10
C PRO A 38 48.43 5.24 23.38
N PRO A 39 49.68 5.32 23.90
CA PRO A 39 50.19 4.40 24.91
C PRO A 39 49.73 4.73 26.34
N GLN A 40 49.60 3.69 27.17
CA GLN A 40 49.37 3.81 28.62
C GLN A 40 50.66 4.09 29.39
N PRO A 41 50.59 4.75 30.57
CA PRO A 41 51.70 4.79 31.53
C PRO A 41 51.66 3.62 32.53
N GLU A 42 52.86 3.17 32.91
CA GLU A 42 53.16 2.05 33.81
C GLU A 42 53.08 2.39 35.32
N ALA A 43 53.15 1.29 36.11
CA ALA A 43 53.51 1.11 37.53
C ALA A 43 52.32 0.97 38.50
N SER A 44 52.24 0.01 39.43
CA SER A 44 53.28 -0.78 40.12
C SER A 44 52.69 -2.03 40.83
N ASN A 45 53.58 -2.99 41.13
CA ASN A 45 53.37 -4.31 41.75
C ASN A 45 52.80 -4.32 43.18
N SER A 46 52.01 -5.35 43.52
CA SER A 46 52.23 -6.17 44.74
C SER A 46 51.45 -7.49 44.71
N ALA A 47 51.94 -8.45 45.50
CA ALA A 47 51.88 -9.90 45.33
C ALA A 47 50.58 -10.64 45.71
N GLN A 48 50.32 -11.70 44.92
CA GLN A 48 49.89 -13.08 45.27
C GLN A 48 48.88 -13.33 46.42
N THR A 49 47.82 -14.06 46.09
CA THR A 49 47.55 -15.39 46.66
C THR A 49 46.56 -16.16 45.76
N ALA A 50 46.88 -17.42 45.48
CA ALA A 50 46.11 -18.31 44.62
C ALA A 50 45.01 -19.03 45.42
N SER A 51 43.81 -19.15 44.83
CA SER A 51 42.89 -20.27 45.08
C SER A 51 42.05 -20.55 43.82
N SER A 52 41.82 -21.85 43.61
CA SER A 52 41.45 -22.56 42.37
C SER A 52 40.04 -22.24 41.79
N PRO A 53 39.73 -22.69 40.56
CA PRO A 53 38.73 -22.06 39.71
C PRO A 53 37.30 -22.53 40.03
N SER A 54 36.42 -21.57 40.29
CA SER A 54 34.98 -21.78 40.21
C SER A 54 34.54 -21.72 38.76
N THR A 55 33.91 -22.82 38.33
CA THR A 55 33.23 -23.06 37.06
C THR A 55 32.54 -21.80 36.53
N GLU A 56 33.11 -21.17 35.50
CA GLU A 56 32.40 -20.18 34.69
C GLU A 56 31.29 -20.92 33.95
N GLY A 57 30.10 -20.91 34.55
CA GLY A 57 28.88 -21.19 33.83
C GLY A 57 28.81 -20.21 32.66
N GLN A 58 28.73 -20.74 31.45
CA GLN A 58 28.35 -19.99 30.26
C GLN A 58 27.07 -19.23 30.58
N GLN A 59 27.17 -17.95 30.92
CA GLN A 59 26.03 -17.06 30.88
C GLN A 59 25.64 -16.98 29.41
N GLN A 60 24.67 -17.80 29.00
CA GLN A 60 23.90 -17.52 27.80
C GLN A 60 23.35 -16.10 28.00
N GLU A 61 23.95 -15.13 27.31
CA GLU A 61 23.41 -13.78 27.21
C GLU A 61 21.95 -13.92 26.78
N GLN A 62 21.01 -13.64 27.69
CA GLN A 62 19.61 -13.63 27.31
C GLN A 62 19.45 -12.60 26.18
N PRO A 63 18.79 -12.98 25.07
CA PRO A 63 18.60 -12.04 23.97
C PRO A 63 17.88 -10.79 24.51
N PRO A 64 18.28 -9.59 24.05
CA PRO A 64 17.71 -8.35 24.56
C PRO A 64 16.18 -8.33 24.41
N ALA A 65 15.49 -7.79 25.41
CA ALA A 65 14.03 -7.76 25.47
C ALA A 65 13.43 -7.06 24.24
N GLU A 66 12.35 -7.65 23.69
CA GLU A 66 11.55 -7.05 22.62
C GLU A 66 10.63 -5.96 23.19
N ASN A 67 10.28 -4.96 22.36
CA ASN A 67 9.44 -3.83 22.79
C ASN A 67 8.11 -3.77 22.05
N ASP A 68 7.07 -3.31 22.75
CA ASP A 68 5.74 -3.10 22.18
C ASP A 68 5.78 -2.14 20.98
N ALA A 69 5.14 -2.55 19.89
CA ALA A 69 5.10 -1.78 18.67
C ALA A 69 3.77 -1.01 18.58
N TYR A 70 3.79 0.23 19.05
CA TYR A 70 2.63 1.15 18.96
C TYR A 70 1.36 0.60 19.63
N GLY A 71 1.52 -0.09 20.77
CA GLY A 71 0.41 -0.69 21.52
C GLY A 71 0.17 -2.16 21.19
N VAL A 72 0.84 -2.72 20.17
CA VAL A 72 0.90 -4.17 19.96
C VAL A 72 1.90 -4.77 20.95
N PRO A 73 1.48 -5.71 21.82
CA PRO A 73 2.36 -6.41 22.75
C PRO A 73 3.53 -7.12 22.06
N ALA A 74 4.74 -6.97 22.61
CA ALA A 74 5.93 -7.67 22.14
C ALA A 74 5.82 -9.20 22.28
N SER A 75 4.97 -9.69 23.19
CA SER A 75 4.73 -11.12 23.42
C SER A 75 4.06 -11.82 22.24
N PHE A 76 3.38 -11.10 21.34
CA PHE A 76 2.76 -11.70 20.17
C PHE A 76 3.84 -12.14 19.17
N ALA A 77 3.81 -13.42 18.82
CA ALA A 77 4.79 -14.01 17.91
C ALA A 77 4.19 -14.14 16.50
N PRO A 78 4.97 -13.88 15.44
CA PRO A 78 4.57 -14.28 14.10
C PRO A 78 4.49 -15.82 14.01
N VAL A 79 3.65 -16.33 13.12
CA VAL A 79 3.71 -17.74 12.74
C VAL A 79 4.99 -17.97 11.94
N ARG A 80 5.65 -19.10 12.18
CA ARG A 80 6.91 -19.48 11.54
C ARG A 80 6.69 -20.73 10.70
N ALA A 81 7.28 -20.76 9.50
CA ALA A 81 7.34 -21.97 8.70
C ALA A 81 8.38 -22.96 9.28
N PRO A 82 8.28 -24.26 8.98
CA PRO A 82 9.33 -25.21 9.33
C PRO A 82 10.69 -24.78 8.76
N ALA A 83 11.77 -25.05 9.48
CA ALA A 83 13.12 -24.75 9.02
C ALA A 83 13.43 -25.55 7.74
N SER A 84 13.73 -24.84 6.64
CA SER A 84 13.97 -25.47 5.33
C SER A 84 15.26 -24.96 4.65
N ARG A 85 15.75 -23.78 5.05
CA ARG A 85 16.90 -23.12 4.41
C ARG A 85 18.04 -22.88 5.38
N SER A 86 19.27 -22.96 4.87
CA SER A 86 20.47 -22.72 5.68
C SER A 86 20.56 -21.26 6.17
N HIS A 87 20.81 -21.12 7.47
CA HIS A 87 21.11 -19.86 8.17
C HIS A 87 22.61 -19.66 8.46
N ASP A 88 23.47 -20.51 7.91
CA ASP A 88 24.91 -20.39 8.11
C ASP A 88 25.37 -19.01 7.60
N PRO A 89 26.08 -18.18 8.38
CA PRO A 89 26.60 -16.90 7.93
C PRO A 89 27.47 -17.00 6.66
N THR A 90 28.07 -18.16 6.40
CA THR A 90 28.88 -18.46 5.21
C THR A 90 28.05 -18.92 4.01
N ASN A 91 26.81 -19.37 4.22
CA ASN A 91 25.87 -19.83 3.20
C ASN A 91 24.41 -19.52 3.60
N ASN A 92 24.10 -18.23 3.77
CA ASN A 92 22.77 -17.80 4.16
C ASN A 92 21.87 -17.81 2.93
N GLN A 93 21.15 -18.91 2.76
CA GLN A 93 20.29 -19.11 1.61
C GLN A 93 19.13 -18.12 1.55
N LYS A 94 18.81 -17.41 2.66
CA LYS A 94 17.76 -16.37 2.73
C LYS A 94 18.24 -14.99 2.28
N ARG A 95 19.52 -14.84 1.94
CA ARG A 95 20.07 -13.62 1.36
C ARG A 95 20.21 -13.76 -0.16
N SER A 96 19.46 -12.95 -0.90
CA SER A 96 19.62 -12.76 -2.35
C SER A 96 20.46 -11.53 -2.66
N ASP A 97 21.38 -11.63 -3.63
CA ASP A 97 22.19 -10.52 -4.16
C ASP A 97 22.18 -10.53 -5.71
N PRO A 98 21.70 -9.47 -6.40
CA PRO A 98 21.03 -8.30 -5.83
C PRO A 98 19.75 -8.70 -5.09
N PHE A 99 19.38 -7.88 -4.09
CA PHE A 99 18.24 -8.18 -3.24
C PHE A 99 16.94 -8.40 -4.04
N SER A 100 16.25 -9.48 -3.71
CA SER A 100 14.99 -9.91 -4.28
C SER A 100 13.89 -9.95 -3.20
N PHE A 101 12.79 -9.24 -3.43
CA PHE A 101 11.59 -9.30 -2.59
C PHE A 101 10.89 -10.67 -2.68
N GLY A 102 10.17 -11.04 -1.62
CA GLY A 102 9.35 -12.26 -1.56
C GLY A 102 10.15 -13.52 -1.24
N SER A 103 11.42 -13.40 -0.90
CA SER A 103 12.30 -14.56 -0.68
C SER A 103 12.67 -14.79 0.78
N ARG A 104 12.31 -13.88 1.69
CA ARG A 104 12.68 -13.99 3.11
C ARG A 104 11.55 -14.56 3.95
N TYR A 105 11.40 -15.88 3.91
CA TYR A 105 10.47 -16.61 4.76
C TYR A 105 11.01 -16.72 6.19
N LEU A 106 10.16 -16.36 7.16
CA LEU A 106 10.47 -16.51 8.58
C LEU A 106 10.22 -17.95 9.01
N GLU A 107 11.26 -18.65 9.39
CA GLU A 107 11.20 -20.06 9.80
C GLU A 107 11.53 -20.26 11.29
N GLU A 108 11.37 -21.48 11.76
CA GLU A 108 11.78 -21.91 13.10
C GLU A 108 13.29 -21.74 13.30
N GLY A 109 13.69 -21.18 14.45
CA GLY A 109 15.10 -20.89 14.75
C GLY A 109 15.59 -19.52 14.26
N ASP A 110 14.88 -18.86 13.34
CA ASP A 110 15.32 -17.57 12.81
C ASP A 110 15.33 -16.45 13.86
N ASN A 111 16.39 -15.66 13.84
CA ASN A 111 16.44 -14.40 14.57
C ASN A 111 15.62 -13.33 13.81
N ILE A 112 14.45 -12.96 14.35
CA ILE A 112 13.55 -11.95 13.77
C ILE A 112 14.29 -10.64 13.44
N PHE A 113 15.31 -10.27 14.22
CA PHE A 113 16.05 -9.00 14.07
C PHE A 113 17.30 -9.12 13.19
N GLU A 114 17.48 -10.24 12.48
CA GLU A 114 18.55 -10.41 11.50
C GLU A 114 18.33 -9.48 10.30
N PHE A 115 17.11 -9.50 9.73
CA PHE A 115 16.70 -8.66 8.61
C PHE A 115 15.80 -7.50 9.06
N ASN A 116 15.71 -6.47 8.21
CA ASN A 116 14.78 -5.35 8.42
C ASN A 116 13.34 -5.70 8.04
N ALA A 117 13.13 -6.80 7.31
CA ALA A 117 11.83 -7.25 6.85
C ALA A 117 11.84 -8.75 6.56
N TRP A 118 10.70 -9.37 6.85
CA TRP A 118 10.35 -10.75 6.48
C TRP A 118 9.11 -10.73 5.59
N ASP A 119 9.10 -11.59 4.59
CA ASP A 119 8.05 -11.70 3.58
C ASP A 119 7.06 -12.82 3.96
N HIS A 120 5.82 -12.75 3.45
CA HIS A 120 4.76 -13.74 3.65
C HIS A 120 4.41 -14.04 5.11
N VAL A 121 4.63 -13.08 6.02
CA VAL A 121 4.42 -13.30 7.45
C VAL A 121 2.93 -13.28 7.79
N THR A 122 2.46 -14.35 8.41
CA THR A 122 1.13 -14.42 9.02
C THR A 122 1.19 -14.18 10.52
N VAL A 123 0.08 -13.68 11.06
CA VAL A 123 -0.07 -13.35 12.48
C VAL A 123 -0.73 -14.53 13.21
N ASP A 124 -0.45 -14.66 14.51
CA ASP A 124 -1.08 -15.68 15.35
C ASP A 124 -2.52 -15.32 15.76
N SER A 125 -3.20 -16.26 16.42
CA SER A 125 -4.57 -16.05 16.91
C SER A 125 -4.67 -14.94 17.95
N ASN A 126 -3.62 -14.70 18.74
CA ASN A 126 -3.60 -13.63 19.75
C ASN A 126 -3.61 -12.25 19.09
N TYR A 127 -2.80 -12.06 18.05
CA TYR A 127 -2.77 -10.83 17.28
C TYR A 127 -4.09 -10.59 16.55
N LEU A 128 -4.72 -11.64 16.00
CA LEU A 128 -6.04 -11.54 15.38
C LEU A 128 -7.10 -11.08 16.40
N ALA A 129 -7.16 -11.72 17.56
CA ALA A 129 -8.09 -11.33 18.63
C ALA A 129 -7.83 -9.89 19.12
N PHE A 130 -6.56 -9.50 19.28
CA PHE A 130 -6.18 -8.13 19.63
C PHE A 130 -6.65 -7.12 18.58
N SER A 131 -6.50 -7.45 17.29
CA SER A 131 -6.92 -6.57 16.19
C SER A 131 -8.43 -6.33 16.22
N GLU A 132 -9.23 -7.39 16.42
CA GLU A 132 -10.68 -7.28 16.56
C GLU A 132 -11.12 -6.46 17.80
N GLU A 133 -10.37 -6.57 18.91
CA GLU A 133 -10.58 -5.71 20.08
C GLU A 133 -10.29 -4.23 19.74
N GLN A 134 -9.21 -3.95 19.00
CA GLN A 134 -8.90 -2.58 18.57
C GLN A 134 -9.98 -2.01 17.65
N TYR A 135 -10.47 -2.79 16.68
CA TYR A 135 -11.54 -2.35 15.78
C TYR A 135 -12.83 -2.05 16.54
N THR A 136 -13.17 -2.87 17.55
CA THR A 136 -14.32 -2.62 18.42
C THR A 136 -14.18 -1.30 19.19
N LYS A 137 -13.00 -1.03 19.76
CA LYS A 137 -12.73 0.24 20.44
C LYS A 137 -12.82 1.43 19.49
N GLN A 138 -12.25 1.31 18.30
CA GLN A 138 -12.29 2.35 17.27
C GLN A 138 -13.72 2.67 16.84
N ARG A 139 -14.57 1.65 16.63
CA ARG A 139 -16.00 1.79 16.33
C ARG A 139 -16.77 2.49 17.45
N SER A 140 -16.41 2.25 18.72
CA SER A 140 -17.08 2.85 19.88
C SER A 140 -16.76 4.33 20.09
N GLU A 141 -15.67 4.83 19.50
CA GLU A 141 -15.26 6.24 19.60
C GLU A 141 -14.97 6.82 18.20
N PRO A 142 -16.00 6.97 17.34
CA PRO A 142 -15.85 7.49 15.98
C PRO A 142 -15.51 8.99 15.96
N VAL A 143 -15.22 9.52 14.77
CA VAL A 143 -15.23 10.98 14.57
C VAL A 143 -16.63 11.54 14.82
N SER A 144 -16.71 12.82 15.22
CA SER A 144 -18.00 13.52 15.29
C SER A 144 -18.61 13.67 13.89
N ASP A 145 -19.93 13.81 13.79
CA ASP A 145 -20.61 14.02 12.49
C ASP A 145 -20.14 15.31 11.81
N PHE A 146 -19.90 16.35 12.60
CA PHE A 146 -19.31 17.60 12.11
C PHE A 146 -17.93 17.37 11.47
N ASP A 147 -17.04 16.64 12.13
CA ASP A 147 -15.72 16.35 11.59
C ASP A 147 -15.78 15.42 10.39
N ARG A 148 -16.66 14.41 10.40
CA ARG A 148 -16.93 13.52 9.26
C ARG A 148 -17.30 14.32 8.02
N GLN A 149 -18.29 15.21 8.13
CA GLN A 149 -18.69 16.09 7.03
C GLN A 149 -17.53 16.98 6.58
N ARG A 150 -16.80 17.57 7.53
CA ARG A 150 -15.64 18.42 7.23
C ARG A 150 -14.53 17.69 6.47
N TYR A 151 -14.24 16.43 6.81
CA TYR A 151 -13.21 15.64 6.13
C TYR A 151 -13.63 15.21 4.73
N ASN A 152 -14.92 14.97 4.51
CA ASN A 152 -15.46 14.53 3.22
C ASN A 152 -15.83 15.66 2.26
N ALA A 153 -16.18 16.84 2.75
CA ALA A 153 -16.63 17.95 1.89
C ALA A 153 -15.51 18.55 1.05
N GLN A 154 -14.30 18.66 1.58
CA GLN A 154 -13.15 19.30 0.90
C GLN A 154 -11.84 18.51 1.13
N PRO A 155 -11.77 17.25 0.65
CA PRO A 155 -10.62 16.37 0.87
C PRO A 155 -9.31 16.92 0.30
N GLU A 156 -9.34 17.72 -0.76
CA GLU A 156 -8.19 18.35 -1.39
C GLU A 156 -7.45 19.33 -0.47
N LYS A 157 -8.17 19.95 0.48
CA LYS A 157 -7.56 20.90 1.43
C LYS A 157 -6.54 20.21 2.32
N TRP A 158 -6.82 18.99 2.75
CA TRP A 158 -5.94 18.21 3.62
C TRP A 158 -4.67 17.80 2.89
N TRP A 159 -4.77 17.36 1.63
CA TRP A 159 -3.61 17.05 0.80
C TRP A 159 -2.79 18.30 0.45
N ASN A 160 -3.43 19.42 0.12
CA ASN A 160 -2.76 20.70 -0.08
C ASN A 160 -1.97 21.14 1.16
N GLN A 161 -2.56 21.00 2.35
CA GLN A 161 -1.91 21.32 3.61
C GLN A 161 -0.76 20.36 3.92
N PHE A 162 -0.93 19.06 3.63
CA PHE A 162 0.11 18.05 3.76
C PHE A 162 1.33 18.40 2.91
N TYR A 163 1.17 18.63 1.60
CA TYR A 163 2.30 18.93 0.71
C TYR A 163 2.92 20.31 0.95
N LYS A 164 2.12 21.30 1.38
CA LYS A 164 2.64 22.59 1.86
C LYS A 164 3.62 22.41 3.03
N ASN A 165 3.31 21.51 3.96
CA ASN A 165 4.12 21.29 5.16
C ASN A 165 5.33 20.37 4.88
N ASN A 166 5.14 19.33 4.08
CA ASN A 166 6.09 18.23 3.95
C ASN A 166 7.00 18.31 2.71
N LYS A 167 6.55 19.00 1.65
CA LYS A 167 7.29 19.17 0.38
C LYS A 167 7.73 17.80 -0.20
N THR A 168 8.94 17.73 -0.73
CA THR A 168 9.52 16.54 -1.39
C THR A 168 10.13 15.52 -0.42
N ASN A 169 10.35 15.87 0.85
CA ASN A 169 11.21 15.08 1.74
C ASN A 169 10.47 14.01 2.58
N PHE A 170 9.15 13.91 2.45
CA PHE A 170 8.38 13.01 3.31
C PHE A 170 8.38 11.57 2.80
N PHE A 171 8.05 11.38 1.52
CA PHE A 171 8.09 10.07 0.89
C PHE A 171 9.46 9.85 0.26
N LYS A 172 9.92 8.60 0.28
CA LYS A 172 11.13 8.20 -0.41
C LYS A 172 10.82 7.86 -1.86
N ASN A 173 11.83 7.98 -2.72
CA ASN A 173 11.76 7.50 -4.10
C ASN A 173 11.45 6.00 -4.14
N ARG A 174 10.45 5.62 -4.94
CA ARG A 174 9.92 4.25 -5.03
C ARG A 174 10.75 3.40 -6.00
N LYS A 175 12.04 3.24 -5.71
CA LYS A 175 13.01 2.52 -6.55
C LYS A 175 12.67 1.04 -6.78
N TRP A 176 11.77 0.47 -5.98
CA TRP A 176 11.32 -0.92 -6.03
C TRP A 176 10.20 -1.16 -7.05
N LEU A 177 9.53 -0.13 -7.57
CA LEU A 177 8.35 -0.31 -8.42
C LEU A 177 8.64 -1.18 -9.64
N ALA A 178 9.81 -1.04 -10.25
CA ALA A 178 10.25 -1.86 -11.37
C ALA A 178 10.41 -3.35 -11.03
N GLN A 179 10.71 -3.69 -9.77
CA GLN A 179 10.82 -5.08 -9.32
C GLN A 179 9.46 -5.73 -9.09
N GLU A 180 8.45 -4.94 -8.68
CA GLU A 180 7.08 -5.40 -8.44
C GLU A 180 6.24 -5.36 -9.73
N PHE A 181 6.53 -4.41 -10.62
CA PHE A 181 5.89 -4.22 -11.92
C PHE A 181 6.95 -4.16 -13.03
N PRO A 182 7.43 -5.32 -13.51
CA PRO A 182 8.49 -5.40 -14.53
C PRO A 182 8.19 -4.65 -15.83
N ILE A 183 6.90 -4.43 -16.13
CA ILE A 183 6.48 -3.65 -17.30
C ILE A 183 7.09 -2.24 -17.33
N LEU A 184 7.36 -1.64 -16.16
CA LEU A 184 7.98 -0.31 -16.09
C LEU A 184 9.40 -0.29 -16.67
N GLU A 185 10.14 -1.40 -16.57
CA GLU A 185 11.46 -1.53 -17.21
C GLU A 185 11.34 -1.69 -18.71
N GLN A 186 10.34 -2.45 -19.17
CA GLN A 186 10.08 -2.66 -20.60
C GLN A 186 9.65 -1.35 -21.29
N LEU A 187 8.76 -0.58 -20.64
CA LEU A 187 8.39 0.77 -21.10
C LEU A 187 9.59 1.73 -21.11
N GLY A 188 10.52 1.55 -20.15
CA GLY A 188 11.70 2.38 -20.02
C GLY A 188 12.85 2.03 -20.96
N ALA A 189 12.85 0.86 -21.60
CA ALA A 189 13.95 0.37 -22.44
C ALA A 189 14.19 1.27 -23.67
N GLU A 190 15.43 1.34 -24.16
CA GLU A 190 15.81 2.22 -25.29
C GLU A 190 14.95 1.99 -26.54
N ASN A 191 14.64 0.72 -26.85
CA ASN A 191 13.75 0.30 -27.94
C ASN A 191 12.33 -0.06 -27.44
N GLY A 192 11.92 0.49 -26.30
CA GLY A 192 10.58 0.28 -25.75
C GLY A 192 9.49 0.88 -26.64
N PRO A 193 8.23 0.44 -26.51
CA PRO A 193 7.13 0.96 -27.33
C PRO A 193 6.87 2.44 -27.03
N ALA A 194 6.27 3.15 -27.99
CA ALA A 194 5.65 4.43 -27.71
C ALA A 194 4.50 4.22 -26.72
N ALA A 195 4.55 4.87 -25.56
CA ALA A 195 3.61 4.57 -24.48
C ALA A 195 3.29 5.81 -23.65
N THR A 196 2.04 5.88 -23.22
CA THR A 196 1.57 6.87 -22.25
C THR A 196 1.34 6.21 -20.90
N LEU A 197 2.11 6.62 -19.89
CA LEU A 197 2.00 6.21 -18.49
C LEU A 197 1.33 7.32 -17.68
N LEU A 198 0.17 7.05 -17.10
CA LEU A 198 -0.52 7.96 -16.17
C LEU A 198 -0.25 7.55 -14.71
N GLU A 199 0.46 8.35 -13.94
CA GLU A 199 0.49 8.21 -12.47
C GLU A 199 -0.66 9.01 -11.84
N VAL A 200 -1.54 8.32 -11.12
CA VAL A 200 -2.66 8.92 -10.37
C VAL A 200 -2.27 9.06 -8.91
N GLY A 201 -2.41 10.26 -8.35
CA GLY A 201 -1.89 10.55 -7.00
C GLY A 201 -0.38 10.62 -6.97
N ALA A 202 0.23 11.31 -7.96
CA ALA A 202 1.68 11.37 -8.15
C ALA A 202 2.44 12.04 -6.99
N GLY A 203 1.76 12.82 -6.16
CA GLY A 203 2.34 13.51 -5.02
C GLY A 203 3.48 14.44 -5.45
N ALA A 204 4.64 14.28 -4.82
CA ALA A 204 5.83 15.06 -5.17
C ALA A 204 6.69 14.40 -6.28
N GLY A 205 6.16 13.41 -7.01
CA GLY A 205 6.86 12.74 -8.12
C GLY A 205 7.84 11.63 -7.70
N ASN A 206 7.66 11.04 -6.51
CA ASN A 206 8.55 10.01 -5.96
C ASN A 206 8.49 8.68 -6.72
N SER A 207 7.56 8.50 -7.66
CA SER A 207 7.55 7.39 -8.62
C SER A 207 7.89 7.89 -10.02
N ALA A 208 7.20 8.93 -10.50
CA ALA A 208 7.43 9.52 -11.83
C ALA A 208 8.91 9.82 -12.12
N PHE A 209 9.63 10.52 -11.23
CA PHE A 209 11.02 10.88 -11.51
C PHE A 209 11.97 9.67 -11.51
N PRO A 210 11.90 8.72 -10.55
CA PRO A 210 12.67 7.49 -10.66
C PRO A 210 12.40 6.68 -11.94
N ILE A 211 11.15 6.63 -12.42
CA ILE A 211 10.80 5.97 -13.69
C ILE A 211 11.43 6.72 -14.85
N LEU A 212 11.29 8.05 -14.89
CA LEU A 212 11.86 8.91 -15.91
C LEU A 212 13.39 8.80 -15.97
N GLN A 213 14.08 8.83 -14.83
CA GLN A 213 15.53 8.74 -14.74
C GLN A 213 16.09 7.40 -15.23
N ARG A 214 15.34 6.32 -15.08
CA ARG A 214 15.73 4.98 -15.56
C ARG A 214 15.37 4.74 -17.02
N SER A 215 14.49 5.56 -17.59
CA SER A 215 13.97 5.38 -18.94
C SER A 215 14.94 5.93 -19.99
N ALA A 216 15.46 5.02 -20.82
CA ALA A 216 16.13 5.35 -22.08
C ALA A 216 15.15 5.54 -23.25
N ASN A 217 13.88 5.14 -23.11
CA ASN A 217 12.84 5.27 -24.13
C ASN A 217 12.47 6.75 -24.41
N PRO A 218 12.81 7.33 -25.57
CA PRO A 218 12.43 8.69 -25.91
C PRO A 218 10.92 8.87 -26.18
N GLN A 219 10.21 7.77 -26.45
CA GLN A 219 8.78 7.74 -26.79
C GLN A 219 7.88 7.46 -25.57
N LEU A 220 8.46 7.28 -24.37
CA LEU A 220 7.69 7.18 -23.13
C LEU A 220 7.30 8.57 -22.63
N LYS A 221 5.99 8.80 -22.54
CA LYS A 221 5.38 9.99 -21.97
C LYS A 221 4.74 9.69 -20.61
N ILE A 222 5.12 10.44 -19.58
CA ILE A 222 4.52 10.34 -18.25
C ILE A 222 3.53 11.49 -18.03
N HIS A 223 2.29 11.17 -17.64
CA HIS A 223 1.34 12.12 -17.08
C HIS A 223 1.26 11.88 -15.57
N ALA A 224 1.66 12.87 -14.77
CA ALA A 224 1.72 12.78 -13.31
C ALA A 224 0.62 13.66 -12.71
N CYS A 225 -0.53 13.06 -12.42
CA CYS A 225 -1.70 13.76 -11.94
C CYS A 225 -1.86 13.63 -10.42
N ASP A 226 -2.23 14.71 -9.75
CA ASP A 226 -2.54 14.68 -8.32
C ASP A 226 -3.68 15.63 -7.98
N PHE A 227 -4.49 15.25 -6.98
CA PHE A 227 -5.61 16.08 -6.53
C PHE A 227 -5.14 17.37 -5.83
N SER A 228 -3.91 17.37 -5.29
CA SER A 228 -3.30 18.53 -4.67
C SER A 228 -2.55 19.39 -5.67
N LYS A 229 -3.01 20.63 -5.87
CA LYS A 229 -2.23 21.67 -6.55
C LYS A 229 -0.82 21.87 -5.97
N LYS A 230 -0.65 21.67 -4.66
CA LYS A 230 0.67 21.79 -4.02
C LYS A 230 1.61 20.62 -4.34
N ALA A 231 1.06 19.42 -4.55
CA ALA A 231 1.82 18.29 -5.06
C ALA A 231 2.31 18.56 -6.49
N VAL A 232 1.40 19.01 -7.36
CA VAL A 232 1.69 19.36 -8.76
C VAL A 232 2.73 20.49 -8.87
N ASP A 233 2.60 21.54 -8.04
CA ASP A 233 3.61 22.61 -7.95
C ASP A 233 5.02 22.06 -7.67
N LEU A 234 5.15 21.04 -6.81
CA LEU A 234 6.44 20.42 -6.48
C LEU A 234 7.01 19.61 -7.65
N ILE A 235 6.17 18.90 -8.40
CA ILE A 235 6.61 18.15 -9.58
C ILE A 235 7.09 19.12 -10.67
N ARG A 236 6.32 20.16 -10.97
CA ARG A 236 6.67 21.17 -11.98
C ARG A 236 7.93 21.97 -11.64
N ALA A 237 8.26 22.09 -10.35
CA ALA A 237 9.47 22.75 -9.87
C ALA A 237 10.70 21.82 -9.77
N HIS A 238 10.55 20.53 -10.06
CA HIS A 238 11.65 19.57 -9.98
C HIS A 238 12.66 19.80 -11.12
N GLU A 239 13.96 19.63 -10.85
CA GLU A 239 15.04 19.91 -11.83
C GLU A 239 14.97 19.03 -13.09
N LEU A 240 14.38 17.84 -12.96
CA LEU A 240 14.19 16.87 -14.06
C LEU A 240 12.87 17.05 -14.80
N TYR A 241 12.06 18.05 -14.45
CA TYR A 241 10.80 18.30 -15.14
C TYR A 241 11.09 18.76 -16.57
N ASN A 242 10.69 17.94 -17.54
CA ASN A 242 10.74 18.26 -18.96
C ASN A 242 9.33 18.05 -19.55
N PRO A 243 8.64 19.11 -20.01
CA PRO A 243 7.28 19.01 -20.55
C PRO A 243 7.17 18.14 -21.80
N GLU A 244 8.27 17.75 -22.45
CA GLU A 244 8.27 16.77 -23.54
C GLU A 244 8.14 15.32 -23.01
N ARG A 245 8.74 15.01 -21.86
CA ARG A 245 8.79 13.65 -21.29
C ARG A 245 7.82 13.43 -20.13
N ILE A 246 7.49 14.47 -19.37
CA ILE A 246 6.59 14.43 -18.22
C ILE A 246 5.68 15.66 -18.21
N GLN A 247 4.39 15.46 -17.99
CA GLN A 247 3.40 16.51 -17.78
C GLN A 247 2.75 16.30 -16.42
N ALA A 248 2.58 17.34 -15.62
CA ALA A 248 1.94 17.23 -14.31
C ALA A 248 0.74 18.15 -14.20
N ASP A 249 -0.40 17.64 -13.74
CA ASP A 249 -1.67 18.38 -13.70
C ASP A 249 -2.48 18.08 -12.45
N VAL A 250 -3.31 19.05 -12.07
CA VAL A 250 -4.29 18.86 -11.00
C VAL A 250 -5.47 18.10 -11.57
N TRP A 251 -5.79 16.95 -10.98
CA TRP A 251 -6.92 16.15 -11.41
C TRP A 251 -7.48 15.35 -10.23
N ASP A 252 -8.81 15.34 -10.13
CA ASP A 252 -9.54 14.42 -9.28
C ASP A 252 -9.91 13.19 -10.11
N VAL A 253 -9.39 12.03 -9.74
CA VAL A 253 -9.70 10.76 -10.42
C VAL A 253 -11.20 10.45 -10.39
N ALA A 254 -11.92 10.95 -9.39
CA ALA A 254 -13.37 10.81 -9.23
C ALA A 254 -14.16 12.04 -9.72
N ALA A 255 -13.54 12.91 -10.55
CA ALA A 255 -14.25 14.03 -11.17
C ALA A 255 -15.47 13.56 -11.96
N SER A 256 -16.59 14.28 -11.84
CA SER A 256 -17.81 13.91 -12.55
C SER A 256 -17.68 14.18 -14.05
N PRO A 257 -18.43 13.44 -14.90
CA PRO A 257 -18.43 13.66 -16.35
C PRO A 257 -18.85 15.06 -16.78
N GLU A 258 -19.57 15.80 -15.93
CA GLU A 258 -19.99 17.18 -16.14
C GLU A 258 -18.88 18.20 -15.87
N SER A 259 -17.77 17.79 -15.27
CA SER A 259 -16.62 18.67 -15.03
C SER A 259 -15.91 19.03 -16.34
N GLU A 260 -14.98 19.99 -16.25
CA GLU A 260 -14.10 20.33 -17.37
C GLU A 260 -13.42 19.07 -17.94
N ASN A 261 -13.27 19.05 -19.27
CA ASN A 261 -12.71 17.93 -20.03
C ASN A 261 -13.43 16.58 -19.78
N GLY A 262 -14.73 16.61 -19.43
CA GLY A 262 -15.55 15.41 -19.28
C GLY A 262 -15.11 14.50 -18.13
N GLY A 263 -14.52 15.06 -17.07
CA GLY A 263 -13.96 14.31 -15.94
C GLY A 263 -12.53 13.78 -16.16
N LEU A 264 -11.93 14.01 -17.34
CA LEU A 264 -10.61 13.48 -17.70
C LEU A 264 -9.48 14.48 -17.42
N PRO A 265 -8.26 14.01 -17.10
CA PRO A 265 -7.13 14.89 -16.82
C PRO A 265 -6.72 15.70 -18.05
N PRO A 266 -6.17 16.92 -17.87
CA PRO A 266 -5.71 17.75 -18.99
C PRO A 266 -4.71 17.02 -19.91
N GLY A 267 -4.90 17.19 -21.22
CA GLY A 267 -4.03 16.62 -22.25
C GLY A 267 -4.19 15.11 -22.48
N LEU A 268 -5.16 14.45 -21.83
CA LEU A 268 -5.53 13.07 -22.10
C LEU A 268 -6.98 12.98 -22.57
N SER A 269 -7.27 11.96 -23.36
CA SER A 269 -8.59 11.66 -23.91
C SER A 269 -8.97 10.22 -23.63
N GLU A 270 -10.19 9.82 -23.99
CA GLU A 270 -10.57 8.41 -23.92
C GLU A 270 -9.65 7.56 -24.79
N GLY A 271 -9.30 6.37 -24.30
CA GLY A 271 -8.43 5.43 -25.01
C GLY A 271 -7.02 5.97 -25.31
N SER A 272 -6.49 6.91 -24.54
CA SER A 272 -5.17 7.49 -24.80
C SER A 272 -4.04 6.95 -23.92
N VAL A 273 -4.36 6.18 -22.88
CA VAL A 273 -3.40 5.71 -21.87
C VAL A 273 -3.12 4.21 -22.02
N ASP A 274 -1.85 3.82 -21.98
CA ASP A 274 -1.44 2.41 -22.04
C ASP A 274 -1.37 1.79 -20.65
N VAL A 275 -0.78 2.52 -19.69
CA VAL A 275 -0.60 2.06 -18.32
C VAL A 275 -1.00 3.16 -17.34
N VAL A 276 -1.80 2.80 -16.33
CA VAL A 276 -2.14 3.64 -15.19
C VAL A 276 -1.42 3.10 -13.96
N LEU A 277 -0.68 3.96 -13.26
CA LEU A 277 -0.01 3.64 -12.00
C LEU A 277 -0.81 4.23 -10.83
N MET A 278 -1.29 3.38 -9.93
CA MET A 278 -2.08 3.77 -8.74
C MET A 278 -1.42 3.20 -7.47
N ILE A 279 -0.60 4.01 -6.80
CA ILE A 279 0.16 3.61 -5.61
C ILE A 279 -0.24 4.46 -4.40
N PHE A 280 -0.95 3.86 -3.44
CA PHE A 280 -1.45 4.48 -2.19
C PHE A 280 -2.35 5.71 -2.42
N ILE A 281 -3.26 5.59 -3.40
CA ILE A 281 -4.18 6.65 -3.85
C ILE A 281 -5.63 6.20 -3.68
N PHE A 282 -5.97 4.97 -4.07
CA PHE A 282 -7.35 4.51 -4.09
C PHE A 282 -7.94 4.45 -2.68
N SER A 283 -7.12 4.12 -1.67
CA SER A 283 -7.51 4.20 -0.26
C SER A 283 -7.79 5.61 0.25
N ALA A 284 -7.32 6.67 -0.42
CA ALA A 284 -7.57 8.04 -0.01
C ALA A 284 -8.96 8.55 -0.45
N LEU A 285 -9.60 7.83 -1.37
CA LEU A 285 -10.95 8.10 -1.84
C LEU A 285 -11.98 7.64 -0.81
N SER A 286 -13.11 8.34 -0.79
CA SER A 286 -14.31 7.85 -0.10
C SER A 286 -14.87 6.64 -0.85
N PRO A 287 -15.52 5.67 -0.18
CA PRO A 287 -16.18 4.56 -0.85
C PRO A 287 -17.15 4.98 -1.97
N GLN A 288 -17.82 6.13 -1.79
CA GLN A 288 -18.76 6.71 -2.76
C GLN A 288 -18.07 7.22 -4.04
N GLN A 289 -16.75 7.43 -4.02
CA GLN A 289 -15.97 7.96 -5.15
C GLN A 289 -15.37 6.84 -6.03
N TRP A 290 -15.37 5.59 -5.56
CA TRP A 290 -14.71 4.49 -6.27
C TRP A 290 -15.34 4.17 -7.61
N ASP A 291 -16.68 4.23 -7.71
CA ASP A 291 -17.39 3.94 -8.95
C ASP A 291 -16.95 4.88 -10.08
N GLN A 292 -17.01 6.19 -9.81
CA GLN A 292 -16.59 7.23 -10.75
C GLN A 292 -15.10 7.12 -11.08
N ALA A 293 -14.25 6.85 -10.07
CA ALA A 293 -12.82 6.65 -10.30
C ALA A 293 -12.55 5.49 -11.27
N VAL A 294 -13.18 4.33 -11.05
CA VAL A 294 -13.02 3.16 -11.93
C VAL A 294 -13.52 3.47 -13.34
N ARG A 295 -14.64 4.19 -13.50
CA ARG A 295 -15.15 4.63 -14.82
C ARG A 295 -14.17 5.54 -15.55
N ASN A 296 -13.62 6.54 -14.87
CA ASN A 296 -12.66 7.46 -15.48
C ASN A 296 -11.37 6.74 -15.90
N ILE A 297 -10.85 5.83 -15.06
CA ILE A 297 -9.70 4.99 -15.41
C ILE A 297 -10.01 4.08 -16.60
N TRP A 298 -11.20 3.47 -16.63
CA TRP A 298 -11.64 2.65 -17.76
C TRP A 298 -11.71 3.45 -19.06
N ARG A 299 -12.26 4.66 -19.02
CA ARG A 299 -12.35 5.56 -20.19
C ARG A 299 -10.97 5.95 -20.71
N LEU A 300 -10.04 6.28 -19.82
CA LEU A 300 -8.68 6.69 -20.20
C LEU A 300 -7.86 5.58 -20.87
N LEU A 301 -8.01 4.34 -20.39
CA LEU A 301 -7.21 3.23 -20.91
C LEU A 301 -7.60 2.83 -22.32
N LYS A 302 -6.59 2.59 -23.16
CA LYS A 302 -6.75 1.84 -24.41
C LYS A 302 -7.31 0.44 -24.12
N PRO A 303 -8.08 -0.17 -25.03
CA PRO A 303 -8.38 -1.60 -24.97
C PRO A 303 -7.07 -2.42 -24.87
N GLY A 304 -6.95 -3.30 -23.88
CA GLY A 304 -5.71 -4.02 -23.56
C GLY A 304 -4.77 -3.28 -22.58
N GLY A 305 -4.99 -1.98 -22.33
CA GLY A 305 -4.24 -1.22 -21.33
C GLY A 305 -4.52 -1.68 -19.90
N GLN A 306 -3.66 -1.29 -18.96
CA GLN A 306 -3.64 -1.87 -17.61
C GLN A 306 -3.44 -0.87 -16.48
N VAL A 307 -3.88 -1.25 -15.29
CA VAL A 307 -3.67 -0.55 -14.02
C VAL A 307 -2.68 -1.34 -13.17
N LEU A 308 -1.58 -0.71 -12.77
CA LEU A 308 -0.64 -1.20 -11.78
C LEU A 308 -1.03 -0.64 -10.42
N PHE A 309 -1.51 -1.51 -9.54
CA PHE A 309 -2.18 -1.10 -8.31
C PHE A 309 -1.41 -1.57 -7.07
N ARG A 310 -1.21 -0.66 -6.11
CA ARG A 310 -0.78 -1.02 -4.76
C ARG A 310 -1.41 -0.12 -3.71
N ASP A 311 -2.05 -0.69 -2.70
CA ASP A 311 -2.68 0.10 -1.64
C ASP A 311 -2.70 -0.62 -0.28
N TYR A 312 -3.33 -0.06 0.75
CA TYR A 312 -3.41 -0.64 2.09
C TYR A 312 -4.41 -1.79 2.17
N GLY A 313 -4.01 -2.88 2.83
CA GLY A 313 -4.88 -4.03 3.11
C GLY A 313 -5.39 -4.05 4.55
N ARG A 314 -6.56 -4.67 4.77
CA ARG A 314 -7.13 -4.90 6.11
C ARG A 314 -6.14 -5.69 6.97
N GLY A 315 -6.03 -5.31 8.25
CA GLY A 315 -5.08 -5.90 9.18
C GLY A 315 -3.69 -5.25 9.19
N ASP A 316 -3.44 -4.22 8.36
CA ASP A 316 -2.19 -3.45 8.45
C ASP A 316 -2.05 -2.82 9.84
N LEU A 317 -0.85 -2.80 10.41
CA LEU A 317 -0.58 -2.16 11.70
C LEU A 317 -1.08 -0.71 11.75
N ALA A 318 -1.05 0.03 10.64
CA ALA A 318 -1.60 1.38 10.59
C ALA A 318 -3.10 1.43 10.91
N GLN A 319 -3.86 0.42 10.49
CA GLN A 319 -5.27 0.25 10.81
C GLN A 319 -5.45 -0.14 12.28
N VAL A 320 -4.77 -1.20 12.71
CA VAL A 320 -4.92 -1.79 14.05
C VAL A 320 -4.66 -0.76 15.16
N ARG A 321 -3.74 0.18 14.93
CA ARG A 321 -3.33 1.16 15.95
C ARG A 321 -4.07 2.50 15.89
N PHE A 322 -5.12 2.64 15.07
CA PHE A 322 -5.87 3.90 15.06
C PHE A 322 -6.36 4.22 16.47
N LYS A 323 -6.16 5.49 16.84
CA LYS A 323 -6.67 6.01 18.10
C LYS A 323 -8.13 6.40 17.93
N LYS A 324 -8.79 6.59 19.06
CA LYS A 324 -10.13 7.17 19.13
C LYS A 324 -10.29 8.48 18.37
N GLY A 325 -11.51 8.74 17.89
CA GLY A 325 -11.86 9.93 17.10
C GLY A 325 -11.22 9.91 15.72
N ARG A 326 -11.03 8.73 15.12
CA ARG A 326 -10.43 8.55 13.79
C ARG A 326 -11.23 7.63 12.88
N TYR A 327 -12.01 6.73 13.46
CA TYR A 327 -12.92 5.87 12.71
C TYR A 327 -14.01 6.73 12.06
N MET A 328 -14.14 6.63 10.74
CA MET A 328 -15.23 7.22 9.99
C MET A 328 -16.25 6.12 9.71
N GLU A 329 -15.92 5.16 8.86
CA GLU A 329 -16.78 4.04 8.48
C GLU A 329 -15.97 2.73 8.56
N GLU A 330 -16.61 1.59 8.31
CA GLU A 330 -15.90 0.31 8.36
C GLU A 330 -14.72 0.36 7.40
N ASN A 331 -13.54 -0.05 7.88
CA ASN A 331 -12.26 0.09 7.18
C ASN A 331 -11.85 1.52 6.73
N PHE A 332 -12.62 2.57 7.00
CA PHE A 332 -12.37 3.95 6.55
C PHE A 332 -12.05 4.90 7.71
N TYR A 333 -10.90 5.55 7.64
CA TYR A 333 -10.34 6.33 8.74
C TYR A 333 -9.81 7.68 8.28
N VAL A 334 -9.79 8.64 9.19
CA VAL A 334 -9.05 9.91 9.03
C VAL A 334 -7.72 9.85 9.79
N ARG A 335 -6.66 10.37 9.18
CA ARG A 335 -5.32 10.47 9.75
C ARG A 335 -5.14 11.75 10.57
N GLY A 336 -4.02 11.80 11.29
CA GLY A 336 -3.66 12.94 12.14
C GLY A 336 -3.56 14.29 11.41
N ASP A 337 -3.29 14.27 10.12
CA ASP A 337 -3.20 15.44 9.23
C ASP A 337 -4.52 15.77 8.50
N GLY A 338 -5.59 15.02 8.78
CA GLY A 338 -6.90 15.17 8.14
C GLY A 338 -7.05 14.45 6.81
N THR A 339 -5.99 13.84 6.27
CA THR A 339 -6.10 12.98 5.07
C THR A 339 -6.83 11.67 5.42
N ARG A 340 -7.51 11.08 4.44
CA ARG A 340 -8.32 9.87 4.64
C ARG A 340 -7.54 8.63 4.20
N VAL A 341 -7.93 7.48 4.71
CA VAL A 341 -7.39 6.17 4.31
C VAL A 341 -8.43 5.07 4.53
N TYR A 342 -8.55 4.20 3.53
CA TYR A 342 -9.29 2.95 3.55
C TYR A 342 -8.33 1.75 3.61
N PHE A 343 -8.78 0.62 4.17
CA PHE A 343 -8.03 -0.63 4.23
C PHE A 343 -8.81 -1.75 3.56
N PHE A 344 -8.35 -2.18 2.38
CA PHE A 344 -9.11 -3.07 1.52
C PHE A 344 -8.99 -4.54 1.91
N GLU A 345 -10.06 -5.29 1.67
CA GLU A 345 -9.98 -6.74 1.52
C GLU A 345 -9.67 -7.12 0.07
N LYS A 346 -9.17 -8.34 -0.15
CA LYS A 346 -8.83 -8.82 -1.51
C LYS A 346 -10.10 -8.94 -2.35
N GLU A 347 -11.10 -9.60 -1.80
CA GLU A 347 -12.37 -9.93 -2.45
C GLU A 347 -13.13 -8.64 -2.80
N GLU A 348 -13.04 -7.63 -1.93
CA GLU A 348 -13.62 -6.31 -2.18
C GLU A 348 -13.00 -5.62 -3.41
N LEU A 349 -11.67 -5.68 -3.58
CA LEU A 349 -11.04 -5.13 -4.79
C LEU A 349 -11.39 -5.94 -6.04
N GLU A 350 -11.50 -7.26 -5.94
CA GLU A 350 -11.97 -8.10 -7.06
C GLU A 350 -13.38 -7.73 -7.50
N GLU A 351 -14.27 -7.48 -6.55
CA GLU A 351 -15.64 -7.00 -6.82
C GLU A 351 -15.62 -5.61 -7.45
N ILE A 352 -14.88 -4.68 -6.85
CA ILE A 352 -14.84 -3.28 -7.26
C ILE A 352 -14.34 -3.15 -8.70
N TRP A 353 -13.21 -3.78 -9.00
CA TRP A 353 -12.54 -3.66 -10.29
C TRP A 353 -13.09 -4.65 -11.33
N GLY A 354 -13.58 -5.82 -10.89
CA GLY A 354 -14.23 -6.80 -11.76
C GLY A 354 -15.66 -6.44 -12.18
N GLY A 355 -16.16 -5.25 -11.81
CA GLY A 355 -17.47 -4.75 -12.20
C GLY A 355 -18.64 -5.53 -11.59
N LYS A 356 -18.41 -6.30 -10.52
CA LYS A 356 -19.50 -6.96 -9.79
C LYS A 356 -20.22 -5.92 -8.94
N VAL A 357 -21.55 -5.96 -8.95
CA VAL A 357 -22.33 -5.15 -8.01
C VAL A 357 -22.03 -5.67 -6.61
N ALA A 358 -21.59 -4.78 -5.72
CA ALA A 358 -21.42 -5.12 -4.31
C ALA A 358 -22.75 -5.69 -3.80
N GLN A 359 -22.77 -6.96 -3.42
CA GLN A 359 -23.88 -7.49 -2.63
C GLN A 359 -23.93 -6.63 -1.37
N VAL A 360 -25.10 -6.13 -0.99
CA VAL A 360 -25.26 -5.39 0.27
C VAL A 360 -24.77 -6.32 1.37
N ARG A 361 -23.55 -6.12 1.85
CA ARG A 361 -23.05 -6.79 3.05
C ARG A 361 -23.92 -6.22 4.16
N ASP A 362 -24.80 -7.04 4.72
CA ASP A 362 -25.52 -6.71 5.94
C ASP A 362 -24.49 -6.27 6.97
N THR A 363 -24.33 -4.96 7.11
CA THR A 363 -23.67 -4.39 8.26
C THR A 363 -24.65 -4.67 9.39
N GLN A 364 -24.39 -5.74 10.13
CA GLN A 364 -25.09 -6.05 11.37
C GLN A 364 -24.89 -4.89 12.34
N THR A 365 -25.74 -3.88 12.20
CA THR A 365 -26.06 -2.93 13.24
C THR A 365 -26.84 -3.73 14.26
N GLY A 366 -26.16 -4.16 15.32
CA GLY A 366 -26.82 -4.78 16.46
C GLY A 366 -27.84 -3.81 17.04
N ASN A 367 -29.11 -4.05 16.75
CA ASN A 367 -30.22 -3.50 17.51
C ASN A 367 -31.07 -4.65 18.07
N VAL A 368 -31.50 -4.39 19.29
CA VAL A 368 -32.01 -5.34 20.28
C VAL A 368 -33.36 -5.93 19.88
N ALA A 369 -33.43 -7.26 20.02
CA ALA A 369 -34.59 -8.11 20.29
C ALA A 369 -35.99 -7.71 19.77
N GLY A 370 -36.49 -8.55 18.86
CA GLY A 370 -37.77 -9.25 19.10
C GLY A 370 -38.97 -8.83 18.26
N THR A 371 -39.07 -9.38 17.04
CA THR A 371 -40.35 -9.83 16.46
C THR A 371 -40.08 -10.88 15.37
N THR A 372 -40.85 -11.96 15.42
CA THR A 372 -40.74 -13.18 14.63
C THR A 372 -41.06 -12.98 13.15
N ALA A 373 -40.36 -13.75 12.30
CA ALA A 373 -40.55 -13.82 10.86
C ALA A 373 -41.92 -14.39 10.47
N ALA A 374 -42.80 -13.51 9.98
CA ALA A 374 -43.85 -13.75 8.99
C ALA A 374 -44.38 -12.36 8.58
N ASP A 375 -44.78 -12.19 7.32
CA ASP A 375 -45.39 -10.97 6.75
C ASP A 375 -44.45 -9.83 6.30
N THR A 376 -43.66 -10.07 5.25
CA THR A 376 -43.04 -9.01 4.43
C THR A 376 -43.64 -8.87 3.02
N SER A 377 -44.76 -9.51 2.70
CA SER A 377 -45.42 -9.36 1.39
C SER A 377 -46.65 -8.45 1.36
N ALA A 378 -46.99 -7.76 2.46
CA ALA A 378 -48.23 -6.97 2.55
C ALA A 378 -48.05 -5.46 2.79
N VAL A 379 -46.81 -4.96 2.92
CA VAL A 379 -46.54 -3.55 3.26
C VAL A 379 -46.12 -2.71 2.03
N ALA A 380 -45.81 -3.35 0.90
CA ALA A 380 -45.40 -2.66 -0.33
C ALA A 380 -46.58 -2.04 -1.12
N ASP A 381 -47.81 -2.52 -0.93
CA ASP A 381 -48.98 -2.08 -1.71
C ASP A 381 -49.87 -1.02 -1.01
N GLN A 382 -49.47 -0.50 0.15
CA GLN A 382 -50.26 0.51 0.89
C GLN A 382 -49.55 1.86 1.14
N MET A 383 -48.46 2.15 0.44
CA MET A 383 -47.86 3.51 0.43
C MET A 383 -48.16 4.31 -0.84
N GLN A 384 -49.19 3.92 -1.60
CA GLN A 384 -49.64 4.62 -2.81
C GLN A 384 -51.05 5.20 -2.67
N SER A 385 -51.32 5.87 -1.55
CA SER A 385 -52.40 6.85 -1.45
C SER A 385 -52.25 7.62 -0.16
N LEU A 386 -51.79 8.87 -0.24
CA LEU A 386 -52.05 9.99 0.67
C LEU A 386 -51.18 11.16 0.20
N GLU A 387 -51.61 11.82 -0.88
CA GLU A 387 -51.16 13.16 -1.21
C GLU A 387 -51.71 14.14 -0.17
N LEU A 388 -50.82 14.81 0.55
CA LEU A 388 -51.14 16.05 1.26
C LEU A 388 -50.16 17.11 0.76
N LYS A 389 -50.72 18.10 0.06
CA LYS A 389 -50.03 19.33 -0.35
C LYS A 389 -49.96 20.27 0.84
N ASP A 390 -48.77 20.75 1.16
CA ASP A 390 -48.59 22.05 1.83
C ASP A 390 -47.45 22.82 1.12
N PRO A 391 -47.66 24.09 0.74
CA PRO A 391 -46.67 24.91 0.06
C PRO A 391 -45.80 25.67 1.07
N GLU A 392 -44.63 26.09 0.62
CA GLU A 392 -43.64 26.94 1.32
C GLU A 392 -42.55 26.20 2.13
N GLN A 393 -41.47 25.86 1.43
CA GLN A 393 -40.10 26.24 1.85
C GLN A 393 -39.15 26.08 0.67
N GLN A 394 -39.01 27.16 -0.09
CA GLN A 394 -37.83 27.40 -0.92
C GLN A 394 -36.63 27.60 0.01
N SER A 395 -35.66 26.67 -0.04
CA SER A 395 -34.21 26.97 -0.07
C SER A 395 -33.33 25.78 0.36
N VAL A 396 -33.38 24.63 -0.32
CA VAL A 396 -32.27 23.65 -0.32
C VAL A 396 -32.27 22.84 -1.63
N GLU A 397 -32.06 23.49 -2.77
CA GLU A 397 -31.74 22.80 -4.03
C GLU A 397 -30.29 23.10 -4.41
N GLN A 398 -29.34 22.41 -3.77
CA GLN A 398 -27.96 22.35 -4.28
C GLN A 398 -27.13 21.17 -3.77
N ALA A 399 -27.76 20.06 -3.38
CA ALA A 399 -27.04 18.87 -2.89
C ALA A 399 -27.59 17.52 -3.39
N SER A 400 -28.43 17.49 -4.43
CA SER A 400 -29.09 16.25 -4.89
C SER A 400 -28.91 15.94 -6.39
N ALA A 401 -27.93 16.53 -7.06
CA ALA A 401 -27.71 16.31 -8.50
C ALA A 401 -26.79 15.12 -8.84
N ASP A 402 -26.06 14.52 -7.89
CA ASP A 402 -24.95 13.60 -8.19
C ASP A 402 -25.29 12.10 -8.23
N VAL A 403 -26.49 11.70 -8.69
CA VAL A 403 -26.93 10.28 -8.59
C VAL A 403 -27.37 9.64 -9.92
N ASN A 404 -27.29 10.34 -11.06
CA ASN A 404 -27.93 9.87 -12.30
C ASN A 404 -27.12 8.93 -13.21
N ASP A 405 -25.86 8.56 -12.91
CA ASP A 405 -25.13 7.50 -13.66
C ASP A 405 -24.95 6.18 -12.86
N LEU A 406 -25.79 5.93 -11.85
CA LEU A 406 -25.87 4.61 -11.19
C LEU A 406 -26.72 3.59 -11.97
N GLN A 407 -27.34 3.98 -13.08
CA GLN A 407 -28.18 3.07 -13.89
C GLN A 407 -27.38 2.17 -14.83
N THR A 408 -26.16 2.56 -15.21
CA THR A 408 -25.29 1.71 -16.03
C THR A 408 -24.37 0.88 -15.13
N PRO A 409 -24.22 -0.43 -15.36
CA PRO A 409 -23.28 -1.24 -14.59
C PRO A 409 -21.86 -0.67 -14.69
N ARG A 410 -21.11 -0.70 -13.57
CA ARG A 410 -19.70 -0.32 -13.55
C ARG A 410 -18.93 -1.15 -14.59
N PRO A 411 -18.02 -0.54 -15.37
CA PRO A 411 -17.16 -1.30 -16.27
C PRO A 411 -16.32 -2.35 -15.50
N ALA A 412 -16.15 -3.51 -16.11
CA ALA A 412 -15.44 -4.64 -15.53
C ALA A 412 -14.03 -4.78 -16.13
N PHE A 413 -13.01 -4.64 -15.29
CA PHE A 413 -11.64 -5.03 -15.63
C PHE A 413 -11.44 -6.53 -15.47
N GLU A 414 -10.58 -7.09 -16.31
CA GLU A 414 -9.98 -8.39 -16.06
C GLU A 414 -9.01 -8.26 -14.88
N VAL A 415 -9.20 -9.10 -13.85
CA VAL A 415 -8.27 -9.19 -12.72
C VAL A 415 -7.12 -10.09 -13.13
N ALA A 416 -6.12 -9.53 -13.81
CA ALA A 416 -4.97 -10.29 -14.31
C ALA A 416 -4.12 -10.84 -13.16
N HIS A 417 -3.97 -10.08 -12.08
CA HIS A 417 -3.42 -10.55 -10.82
C HIS A 417 -3.98 -9.74 -9.66
N ILE A 418 -4.28 -10.38 -8.54
CA ILE A 418 -4.41 -9.72 -7.25
C ILE A 418 -3.81 -10.56 -6.11
N GLY A 419 -3.11 -9.91 -5.18
CA GLY A 419 -2.46 -10.56 -4.05
C GLY A 419 -2.43 -9.68 -2.81
N VAL A 420 -2.25 -10.33 -1.65
CA VAL A 420 -2.07 -9.68 -0.36
C VAL A 420 -0.61 -9.80 0.06
N ASP A 421 0.12 -8.69 0.05
CA ASP A 421 1.51 -8.60 0.48
C ASP A 421 1.57 -8.38 1.99
N ARG A 422 1.85 -9.47 2.72
CA ARG A 422 2.03 -9.46 4.17
C ARG A 422 3.51 -9.46 4.52
N ARG A 423 3.97 -8.41 5.20
CA ARG A 423 5.36 -8.30 5.64
C ARG A 423 5.46 -7.99 7.12
N MET A 424 6.44 -8.54 7.80
CA MET A 424 6.84 -8.07 9.11
C MET A 424 8.06 -7.18 8.97
N LEU A 425 7.86 -5.87 9.08
CA LEU A 425 8.96 -4.91 9.16
C LEU A 425 9.50 -4.88 10.59
N VAL A 426 10.82 -4.81 10.72
CA VAL A 426 11.49 -4.87 12.01
C VAL A 426 12.34 -3.62 12.22
N ASN A 427 12.12 -2.94 13.34
CA ASN A 427 13.07 -1.94 13.81
C ASN A 427 14.10 -2.63 14.70
N ARG A 428 15.28 -2.92 14.14
CA ARG A 428 16.33 -3.68 14.84
C ARG A 428 16.87 -2.96 16.08
N GLN A 429 16.99 -1.63 16.02
CA GLN A 429 17.50 -0.83 17.14
C GLN A 429 16.52 -0.78 18.32
N ARG A 430 15.24 -0.54 18.03
CA ARG A 430 14.18 -0.42 19.04
C ARG A 430 13.51 -1.77 19.36
N ARG A 431 13.91 -2.84 18.68
CA ARG A 431 13.35 -4.19 18.77
C ARG A 431 11.83 -4.23 18.62
N LEU A 432 11.31 -3.58 17.58
CA LEU A 432 9.88 -3.52 17.27
C LEU A 432 9.52 -4.42 16.10
N LYS A 433 8.41 -5.16 16.22
CA LYS A 433 7.78 -5.93 15.14
C LYS A 433 6.59 -5.15 14.58
N MET A 434 6.54 -4.93 13.27
CA MET A 434 5.48 -4.18 12.62
C MET A 434 4.87 -4.98 11.48
N TYR A 435 3.68 -5.51 11.71
CA TYR A 435 2.92 -6.29 10.72
C TYR A 435 2.26 -5.37 9.71
N ARG A 436 2.67 -5.48 8.45
CA ARG A 436 2.18 -4.66 7.35
C ARG A 436 1.38 -5.52 6.39
N CYS A 437 0.31 -4.94 5.86
CA CYS A 437 -0.59 -5.58 4.93
C CYS A 437 -0.88 -4.60 3.79
N TRP A 438 -0.56 -5.02 2.58
CA TRP A 438 -0.82 -4.25 1.36
C TRP A 438 -1.54 -5.11 0.33
N MET A 439 -2.35 -4.45 -0.48
CA MET A 439 -2.94 -5.03 -1.67
C MET A 439 -2.04 -4.72 -2.86
N GLN A 440 -1.80 -5.69 -3.72
CA GLN A 440 -1.11 -5.50 -4.99
C GLN A 440 -1.89 -6.17 -6.10
N ALA A 441 -2.09 -5.48 -7.21
CA ALA A 441 -2.88 -6.00 -8.31
C ALA A 441 -2.44 -5.45 -9.67
N VAL A 442 -2.79 -6.18 -10.72
CA VAL A 442 -2.80 -5.74 -12.10
C VAL A 442 -4.23 -5.95 -12.63
N PHE A 443 -4.86 -4.87 -13.06
CA PHE A 443 -6.18 -4.91 -13.68
C PHE A 443 -6.05 -4.54 -15.15
N ARG A 444 -6.70 -5.27 -16.05
CA ARG A 444 -6.58 -5.07 -17.50
C ARG A 444 -7.93 -4.74 -18.12
N LYS A 445 -7.95 -3.70 -18.97
CA LYS A 445 -9.12 -3.41 -19.80
C LYS A 445 -9.17 -4.41 -20.93
N ALA A 446 -10.33 -5.03 -21.16
CA ALA A 446 -10.50 -5.98 -22.25
C ALA A 446 -10.16 -5.35 -23.62
N GLY A 447 -9.59 -6.16 -24.52
CA GLY A 447 -9.15 -5.74 -25.86
C GLY A 447 -7.67 -6.01 -26.12
N MET A 448 -7.20 -5.58 -27.30
CA MET A 448 -5.85 -5.85 -27.83
C MET A 448 -5.23 -4.64 -28.55
N GLU A 449 -5.71 -3.42 -28.27
CA GLU A 449 -5.23 -2.20 -28.96
C GLU A 449 -3.95 -1.61 -28.35
N SER A 450 -3.63 -1.93 -27.09
CA SER A 450 -2.36 -1.55 -26.50
C SER A 450 -1.26 -2.52 -26.92
N ASP A 451 -0.18 -1.98 -27.49
CA ASP A 451 1.05 -2.72 -27.81
C ASP A 451 1.88 -3.06 -26.55
N VAL A 452 1.45 -2.59 -25.38
CA VAL A 452 2.14 -2.83 -24.11
C VAL A 452 1.69 -4.17 -23.53
N PRO A 453 2.61 -5.14 -23.30
CA PRO A 453 2.25 -6.42 -22.73
C PRO A 453 1.69 -6.25 -21.30
N THR A 454 0.77 -7.13 -20.92
CA THR A 454 0.23 -7.14 -19.56
C THR A 454 1.33 -7.50 -18.57
N SER A 455 1.48 -6.72 -17.52
CA SER A 455 2.44 -6.98 -16.45
C SER A 455 2.02 -8.23 -15.70
N THR A 456 2.95 -9.14 -15.53
CA THR A 456 2.86 -10.15 -14.47
C THR A 456 3.33 -9.51 -13.16
N LEU A 457 2.78 -9.92 -12.01
CA LEU A 457 3.50 -9.69 -10.75
C LEU A 457 4.54 -10.80 -10.58
N ARG A 458 5.40 -10.66 -9.58
CA ARG A 458 6.57 -11.52 -9.37
C ARG A 458 6.27 -12.94 -8.83
N GLN A 459 5.01 -13.36 -8.69
CA GLN A 459 4.64 -14.72 -8.25
C GLN A 459 3.67 -15.28 -9.31
N ASP A 460 3.85 -16.45 -9.93
CA ASP A 460 4.45 -17.71 -9.46
C ASP A 460 5.48 -18.30 -10.44
N LYS A 461 6.69 -18.60 -9.95
CA LYS A 461 7.65 -19.47 -10.64
C LYS A 461 7.61 -20.91 -10.11
N GLU A 462 6.69 -21.20 -9.19
CA GLU A 462 6.56 -22.53 -8.58
C GLU A 462 5.63 -23.46 -9.41
N ASP A 463 4.75 -22.92 -10.25
CA ASP A 463 3.82 -23.74 -11.05
C ASP A 463 4.43 -24.33 -12.34
N GLU A 464 5.63 -23.92 -12.75
CA GLU A 464 6.29 -24.49 -13.95
C GLU A 464 7.11 -25.76 -13.66
N GLU A 465 7.39 -26.12 -12.40
CA GLU A 465 8.16 -27.33 -12.08
C GLU A 465 7.29 -28.57 -11.76
N GLU A 466 5.98 -28.43 -11.50
CA GLU A 466 5.09 -29.59 -11.25
C GLU A 466 4.39 -30.14 -12.52
N GLY A 467 4.52 -29.49 -13.67
CA GLY A 467 3.92 -29.96 -14.94
C GLY A 467 4.77 -30.94 -15.77
N GLY A 468 6.03 -31.17 -15.39
CA GLY A 468 7.01 -31.95 -16.17
C GLY A 468 7.07 -33.43 -15.83
N GLY A 469 5.94 -34.09 -15.51
CA GLY A 469 5.92 -35.48 -15.07
C GLY A 469 4.94 -36.35 -15.85
N GLY A 470 5.32 -36.84 -17.02
CA GLY A 470 4.61 -37.97 -17.64
C GLY A 470 4.78 -38.12 -19.14
N GLY A 471 5.55 -39.12 -19.57
CA GLY A 471 5.42 -39.68 -20.92
C GLY A 471 6.74 -40.04 -21.61
N GLY A 472 7.42 -41.08 -21.14
CA GLY A 472 8.54 -41.71 -21.85
C GLY A 472 8.45 -43.23 -21.73
N GLY A 473 7.73 -43.85 -22.65
CA GLY A 473 7.45 -45.28 -22.69
C GLY A 473 8.68 -46.16 -22.83
N GLY A 474 8.60 -47.35 -22.23
CA GLY A 474 9.56 -48.42 -22.40
C GLY A 474 9.53 -49.03 -23.81
N GLN A 475 10.70 -49.06 -24.44
CA GLN A 475 11.18 -50.01 -25.44
C GLN A 475 12.65 -50.22 -25.04
N GLY A 476 13.20 -51.41 -24.82
CA GLY A 476 12.92 -52.68 -25.45
C GLY A 476 14.13 -53.07 -26.32
N ASP A 477 15.33 -53.13 -25.73
CA ASP A 477 16.54 -53.59 -26.42
C ASP A 477 16.83 -55.05 -26.05
N GLN A 478 16.51 -55.95 -26.99
CA GLN A 478 17.14 -57.25 -27.13
C GLN A 478 17.77 -57.31 -28.54
N GLU A 479 19.09 -57.19 -28.61
CA GLU A 479 19.90 -57.77 -29.67
C GLU A 479 21.22 -58.29 -29.07
N GLY A 480 21.58 -59.52 -29.42
CA GLY A 480 22.96 -60.01 -29.40
C GLY A 480 23.32 -61.07 -28.35
N GLY A 481 22.94 -62.33 -28.62
CA GLY A 481 23.43 -63.52 -27.89
C GLY A 481 22.59 -64.76 -28.15
#